data_AF-A0A7W3JJE5-F1
#
_entry.id   AF-A0A7W3JJE5-F1
#
_cell.length_a   1.000
_cell.length_b   1.000
_cell.length_c   1.000
_cell.angle_alpha   90.00
_cell.angle_beta   90.00
_cell.angle_gamma   90.00
#
_symmetry.space_group_name_H-M   'P 1'
#
loop_
_entity.id
_entity.type
_entity.pdbx_description
1 polymer ?
#
loop_
_entity_poly.entity_id
_entity_poly.type
_entity_poly.pdbx_seq_one_letter_code
_entity_poly.pdbx_strand_id
1 'polypeptide(L)'
;MDTESMMTERSTPCPTCGRTARLAPNPYYGTGLSVNPHVLTCLHCRTSEFVRHPRPARSADDAGRDAPGVWQRITSWLSGK
;
A
#
# COMPACT_ATOMS: atom_id res chain seq x y z
N MET A 1 9.87 25.10 -16.52
CA MET A 1 9.13 24.89 -15.25
C MET A 1 7.94 24.02 -15.61
N ASP A 2 8.25 22.77 -15.85
CA ASP A 2 7.41 21.81 -16.56
C ASP A 2 6.50 21.14 -15.53
N THR A 3 5.31 21.72 -15.36
CA THR A 3 4.33 21.30 -14.33
C THR A 3 3.47 20.13 -14.82
N GLU A 4 4.03 19.25 -15.66
CA GLU A 4 3.31 18.11 -16.24
C GLU A 4 3.88 16.75 -15.79
N SER A 5 5.02 16.75 -15.11
CA SER A 5 5.63 15.52 -14.60
C SER A 5 5.03 15.11 -13.25
N MET A 6 4.54 13.86 -13.19
CA MET A 6 4.23 13.04 -12.00
C MET A 6 2.78 12.82 -11.57
N MET A 7 1.76 13.24 -12.33
CA MET A 7 0.45 12.57 -12.26
C MET A 7 0.46 11.34 -13.18
N THR A 8 1.29 10.35 -12.87
CA THR A 8 1.16 9.02 -13.48
C THR A 8 -0.16 8.44 -12.99
N GLU A 9 -1.24 8.68 -13.74
CA GLU A 9 -2.51 8.00 -13.55
C GLU A 9 -2.25 6.50 -13.69
N ARG A 10 -2.20 5.81 -12.54
CA ARG A 10 -2.00 4.36 -12.53
C ARG A 10 -3.34 3.72 -12.89
N SER A 11 -3.36 2.90 -13.93
CA SER A 11 -4.53 2.07 -14.27
C SER A 11 -4.37 0.66 -13.68
N THR A 12 -5.43 0.09 -13.15
CA THR A 12 -5.47 -1.26 -12.56
C THR A 12 -6.82 -1.92 -12.84
N PRO A 13 -6.95 -3.26 -12.89
CA PRO A 13 -8.25 -3.91 -13.06
C PRO A 13 -9.21 -3.62 -11.91
N CYS A 14 -10.48 -3.37 -12.25
CA CYS A 14 -11.57 -3.18 -11.31
C CYS A 14 -11.89 -4.50 -10.59
N PRO A 15 -11.95 -4.52 -9.24
CA PRO A 15 -12.28 -5.73 -8.49
C PRO A 15 -13.72 -6.20 -8.71
N THR A 16 -14.62 -5.31 -9.15
CA THR A 16 -16.04 -5.62 -9.37
C THR A 16 -16.30 -6.22 -10.75
N CYS A 17 -15.74 -5.64 -11.82
CA CYS A 17 -16.07 -6.01 -13.20
C CYS A 17 -14.87 -6.42 -14.06
N GLY A 18 -13.66 -6.40 -13.51
CA GLY A 18 -12.42 -6.78 -14.21
C GLY A 18 -11.90 -5.78 -15.25
N ARG A 19 -12.69 -4.78 -15.65
CA ARG A 19 -12.27 -3.75 -16.63
C ARG A 19 -11.31 -2.74 -16.02
N THR A 20 -10.67 -1.93 -16.87
CA THR A 20 -9.76 -0.88 -16.45
C THR A 20 -10.43 0.11 -15.48
N ALA A 21 -9.75 0.36 -14.36
CA ALA A 21 -10.10 1.38 -13.38
C ALA A 21 -8.91 2.32 -13.16
N ARG A 22 -9.21 3.58 -12.86
CA ARG A 22 -8.24 4.64 -12.61
C ARG A 22 -7.92 4.68 -11.11
N LEU A 23 -6.65 4.55 -10.77
CA LEU A 23 -6.14 4.73 -9.41
C LEU A 23 -5.52 6.12 -9.31
N ALA A 24 -6.09 6.96 -8.44
CA ALA A 24 -5.65 8.33 -8.22
C ALA A 24 -5.28 8.55 -6.74
N PRO A 25 -4.36 9.49 -6.44
CA PRO A 25 -4.12 9.92 -5.07
C PRO A 25 -5.39 10.52 -4.45
N ASN A 26 -5.63 10.23 -3.18
CA ASN A 26 -6.76 10.79 -2.44
C ASN A 26 -6.39 12.18 -1.89
N PRO A 27 -7.06 13.27 -2.32
CA PRO A 27 -6.75 14.62 -1.84
C PRO A 27 -7.05 14.83 -0.34
N TYR A 28 -7.87 13.96 0.24
CA TYR A 28 -8.25 14.02 1.66
C TYR A 28 -7.33 13.18 2.56
N TYR A 29 -6.33 12.52 1.99
CA TYR A 29 -5.39 11.74 2.77
C TYR A 29 -4.52 12.65 3.64
N GLY A 30 -4.43 12.35 4.94
CA GLY A 30 -3.62 13.13 5.89
C GLY A 30 -4.28 14.40 6.43
N THR A 31 -5.50 14.75 5.97
CA THR A 31 -6.26 15.89 6.49
C THR A 31 -7.18 15.54 7.66
N GLY A 32 -7.19 14.28 8.10
CA GLY A 32 -8.15 13.74 9.07
C GLY A 32 -9.49 13.31 8.46
N LEU A 33 -9.74 13.59 7.18
CA LEU A 33 -10.96 13.21 6.46
C LEU A 33 -10.87 11.84 5.78
N SER A 34 -9.65 11.33 5.54
CA SER A 34 -9.46 9.98 5.02
C SER A 34 -8.12 9.38 5.45
N VAL A 35 -8.14 8.08 5.73
CA VAL A 35 -6.95 7.30 6.11
C VAL A 35 -6.32 6.56 4.92
N ASN A 36 -6.98 6.57 3.75
CA ASN A 36 -6.52 5.84 2.58
C ASN A 36 -5.83 6.78 1.59
N PRO A 37 -4.62 6.45 1.12
CA PRO A 37 -3.83 7.33 0.27
C PRO A 37 -4.32 7.41 -1.18
N HIS A 38 -5.13 6.44 -1.62
CA HIS A 38 -5.58 6.35 -3.01
C HIS A 38 -7.07 6.03 -3.10
N VAL A 39 -7.67 6.45 -4.21
CA VAL A 39 -9.04 6.11 -4.62
C VAL A 39 -8.97 5.40 -5.97
N LEU A 40 -9.69 4.29 -6.07
CA LEU A 40 -9.91 3.56 -7.31
C LEU A 40 -11.29 3.94 -7.86
N THR A 41 -11.38 4.25 -9.16
CA THR A 41 -12.64 4.58 -9.83
C THR A 41 -12.77 3.82 -11.13
N CYS A 42 -13.84 3.04 -11.29
CA CYS A 42 -14.16 2.37 -12.54
C CYS A 42 -15.34 3.07 -13.23
N LEU A 43 -15.11 3.59 -14.44
CA LEU A 43 -16.17 4.26 -15.21
C LEU A 43 -17.16 3.27 -15.85
N HIS A 44 -16.79 2.00 -15.97
CA HIS A 44 -17.65 0.99 -16.60
C HIS A 44 -18.79 0.54 -15.68
N CYS A 45 -18.47 0.11 -14.46
CA CYS A 45 -19.48 -0.32 -13.45
C CYS A 45 -19.78 0.75 -12.40
N ARG A 46 -19.18 1.94 -12.53
CA ARG A 46 -19.39 3.12 -11.67
C ARG A 46 -19.05 2.90 -10.19
N THR A 47 -18.23 1.90 -9.85
CA THR A 47 -17.72 1.71 -8.49
C THR A 47 -16.55 2.65 -8.20
N SER A 48 -16.51 3.12 -6.96
CA SER A 48 -15.43 3.92 -6.39
C SER A 48 -15.08 3.39 -4.99
N GLU A 49 -13.81 3.07 -4.76
CA GLU A 49 -13.37 2.45 -3.50
C GLU A 49 -12.03 3.03 -3.03
N PHE A 50 -11.84 3.10 -1.73
CA PHE A 50 -10.56 3.53 -1.14
C PHE A 50 -9.57 2.38 -1.09
N VAL A 51 -8.31 2.63 -1.46
CA VAL A 51 -7.27 1.59 -1.53
C VAL A 51 -6.14 1.89 -0.54
N ARG A 52 -5.89 0.94 0.38
CA ARG A 52 -4.77 0.94 1.33
C ARG A 52 -3.47 0.54 0.63
N HIS A 53 -2.99 1.40 -0.28
CA HIS A 53 -1.85 1.14 -1.17
C HIS A 53 -2.08 -0.02 -2.16
N PRO A 54 -1.71 0.12 -3.45
CA PRO A 54 -1.40 -1.06 -4.23
C PRO A 54 -0.20 -1.70 -3.55
N ARG A 55 -0.42 -2.77 -2.79
CA ARG A 55 0.67 -3.58 -2.25
C ARG A 55 1.53 -3.93 -3.48
N PRO A 56 2.79 -3.48 -3.60
CA PRO A 56 3.67 -4.06 -4.60
C PRO A 56 3.59 -5.55 -4.32
N ALA A 57 3.29 -6.36 -5.34
CA ALA A 57 3.35 -7.80 -5.21
C ALA A 57 4.67 -8.09 -4.49
N ARG A 58 4.59 -8.55 -3.23
CA ARG A 58 5.78 -9.01 -2.55
C ARG A 58 6.26 -10.13 -3.46
N SER A 59 7.33 -9.90 -4.21
CA SER A 59 8.12 -10.98 -4.76
C SER A 59 8.27 -11.99 -3.63
N ALA A 60 8.03 -13.27 -3.91
CA ALA A 60 8.09 -14.35 -2.93
C ALA A 60 9.51 -14.59 -2.34
N ASP A 61 10.38 -13.58 -2.41
CA ASP A 61 11.79 -13.54 -2.03
C ASP A 61 12.03 -12.89 -0.65
N ASP A 62 10.98 -12.44 0.05
CA ASP A 62 11.11 -11.95 1.44
C ASP A 62 10.71 -13.03 2.48
N ALA A 63 10.88 -14.30 2.12
CA ALA A 63 10.91 -15.42 3.05
C ALA A 63 12.36 -15.67 3.50
N GLY A 64 12.96 -14.73 4.22
CA GLY A 64 14.39 -14.84 4.53
C GLY A 64 14.99 -13.87 5.55
N ARG A 65 14.19 -13.15 6.34
CA ARG A 65 14.73 -12.41 7.50
C ARG A 65 13.89 -12.68 8.74
N ASP A 66 14.04 -13.89 9.25
CA ASP A 66 13.86 -14.19 10.67
C ASP A 66 14.95 -13.40 11.42
N ALA A 67 14.63 -12.16 11.80
CA ALA A 67 15.52 -11.38 12.65
C ALA A 67 15.47 -12.01 14.06
N PRO A 68 16.57 -12.55 14.60
CA PRO A 68 16.56 -13.10 15.95
C PRO A 68 16.22 -11.98 16.93
N GLY A 69 15.08 -12.17 17.61
CA GLY A 69 14.45 -11.17 18.46
C GLY A 69 15.39 -10.66 19.55
N VAL A 70 15.39 -9.33 19.72
CA VAL A 70 16.01 -8.60 20.83
C VAL A 70 15.80 -9.28 22.20
N TRP A 71 14.71 -10.02 22.36
CA TRP A 71 14.38 -10.83 23.53
C TRP A 71 15.43 -11.90 23.89
N GLN A 72 16.13 -12.52 22.93
CA GLN A 72 17.20 -13.49 23.25
C GLN A 72 18.44 -12.84 23.86
N ARG A 73 18.69 -11.54 23.59
CA ARG A 73 19.80 -10.78 24.19
C ARG A 73 19.52 -10.37 25.63
N ILE A 74 18.25 -10.24 26.02
CA ILE A 74 17.87 -9.83 27.38
C ILE A 74 17.96 -11.03 28.33
N THR A 75 17.59 -12.24 27.88
CA THR A 75 17.60 -13.44 28.75
C THR A 75 19.01 -13.96 29.05
N SER A 76 20.02 -13.65 28.22
CA SER A 76 21.40 -14.11 28.46
C SER A 76 22.08 -13.44 29.67
N TRP A 77 21.58 -12.29 30.15
CA TRP A 77 22.11 -11.64 31.36
C TRP A 77 21.55 -12.25 32.65
N LEU A 78 20.41 -12.94 32.58
CA LEU A 78 19.75 -13.55 33.75
C LEU A 78 20.21 -14.98 34.04
N SER A 79 20.86 -15.66 33.09
CA SER A 79 21.32 -17.06 33.25
C SER A 79 22.82 -17.21 33.52
N GLY A 80 23.55 -16.12 33.79
CA GLY A 80 24.93 -16.18 34.24
C GLY A 80 25.04 -16.40 35.74
N LYS A 81 25.13 -17.67 36.17
CA LYS A 81 25.68 -18.09 37.46
C LYS A 81 26.71 -19.20 37.24
#